data_AF-A0AAV7J561-F1
#
_entry.id   AF-A0AAV7J561-F1
#
_cell.length_a   1.000
_cell.length_b   1.000
_cell.length_c   1.000
_cell.angle_alpha   90.00
_cell.angle_beta   90.00
_cell.angle_gamma   90.00
#
_symmetry.space_group_name_H-M   'P 1'
#
loop_
_entity.id
_entity.type
_entity.pdbx_description
1 polymer ?
#
loop_
_entity_poly.entity_id
_entity_poly.type
_entity_poly.pdbx_seq_one_letter_code
_entity_poly.pdbx_strand_id
1 'polypeptide(L)'
;MDQKYRFVTVTGLIDQNNCSVKGLNDQERYQDLSHLDFSSFNDHYHHSMIEVMNHLGSLGYKIVSQHSNKDNTQTIWLQKELKNSG
;
A
#
# COMPACT_ATOMS: atom_id res chain seq x y z
N MET A 1 10.03 12.55 18.17
CA MET A 1 10.64 11.52 17.31
C MET A 1 10.28 11.88 15.89
N ASP A 2 11.25 12.30 15.08
CA ASP A 2 11.03 12.50 13.64
C ASP A 2 10.74 11.15 12.97
N GLN A 3 9.57 11.01 12.35
CA GLN A 3 9.27 9.83 11.54
C GLN A 3 10.13 9.89 10.27
N LYS A 4 11.27 9.18 10.28
CA LYS A 4 12.17 9.09 9.12
C LYS A 4 11.56 8.28 7.96
N TYR A 5 10.60 7.41 8.25
CA TYR A 5 10.04 6.45 7.31
C TYR A 5 8.53 6.36 7.39
N ARG A 6 7.89 6.14 6.24
CA ARG A 6 6.48 5.73 6.14
C ARG A 6 6.41 4.24 5.85
N PHE A 7 5.57 3.54 6.61
CA PHE A 7 5.30 2.12 6.43
C PHE A 7 3.88 1.91 5.92
N VAL A 8 3.73 1.02 4.94
CA VAL A 8 2.46 0.65 4.33
C VAL A 8 2.34 -0.86 4.31
N THR A 9 1.13 -1.38 4.49
CA THR A 9 0.82 -2.80 4.32
C THR A 9 -0.18 -2.97 3.20
N VAL A 10 0.11 -3.87 2.26
CA VAL A 10 -0.82 -4.30 1.22
C VAL A 10 -1.24 -5.73 1.54
N THR A 11 -2.53 -5.97 1.70
CA THR A 11 -3.09 -7.30 1.95
C THR A 11 -4.10 -7.64 0.87
N GLY A 12 -3.91 -8.74 0.16
CA GLY A 12 -4.85 -9.18 -0.87
C GLY A 12 -4.48 -10.53 -1.45
N LEU A 13 -5.32 -11.02 -2.35
CA LEU A 13 -4.96 -12.15 -3.20
C LEU A 13 -4.21 -11.61 -4.43
N ILE A 14 -3.10 -12.25 -4.80
CA ILE A 14 -2.26 -11.79 -5.93
C ILE A 14 -3.08 -11.70 -7.24
N ASP A 15 -3.96 -12.69 -7.46
CA ASP A 15 -4.73 -12.85 -8.70
C ASP A 15 -6.15 -12.28 -8.63
N GLN A 16 -6.51 -11.54 -7.56
CA GLN A 16 -7.83 -10.89 -7.48
C GLN A 16 -7.71 -9.37 -7.44
N ASN A 17 -8.68 -8.72 -8.09
CA ASN A 17 -8.85 -7.27 -8.07
C ASN A 17 -9.52 -6.81 -6.77
N ASN A 18 -8.91 -7.18 -5.65
CA ASN A 18 -9.42 -6.92 -4.30
C ASN A 18 -8.26 -6.97 -3.31
N CYS A 19 -7.58 -5.83 -3.14
CA CYS A 19 -6.51 -5.69 -2.15
C CYS A 19 -6.75 -4.48 -1.25
N SER A 20 -6.27 -4.56 -0.02
CA SER A 20 -6.37 -3.50 0.98
C SER A 20 -5.01 -2.86 1.24
N VAL A 21 -4.99 -1.53 1.38
CA VAL A 21 -3.77 -0.76 1.69
C VAL A 21 -3.96 0.00 2.98
N LYS A 22 -3.09 -0.23 3.97
CA LYS A 22 -3.11 0.45 5.28
C LYS A 22 -1.77 1.11 5.59
N GLY A 23 -1.76 2.07 6.51
CA GLY A 23 -0.54 2.77 6.96
C GLY A 23 -0.31 4.14 6.31
N LEU A 24 -1.15 4.54 5.36
CA LEU A 24 -1.23 5.90 4.84
C LEU A 24 -2.22 6.72 5.66
N ASN A 25 -1.93 8.01 5.88
CA ASN A 25 -2.92 8.95 6.39
C ASN A 25 -3.89 9.40 5.28
N ASP A 26 -4.96 10.13 5.64
CA ASP A 26 -5.98 10.54 4.68
C ASP A 26 -5.44 11.42 3.54
N GLN A 27 -4.48 12.31 3.85
CA GLN A 27 -3.86 13.19 2.86
C GLN A 27 -2.98 12.40 1.89
N GLU A 28 -2.14 11.49 2.40
CA GLU A 28 -1.31 10.61 1.60
C GLU A 28 -2.17 9.66 0.76
N ARG A 29 -3.23 9.10 1.33
CA ARG A 29 -4.17 8.25 0.59
C ARG A 29 -4.81 9.01 -0.57
N TYR A 30 -5.23 10.25 -0.34
CA TYR A 30 -5.81 11.08 -1.38
C TYR A 30 -4.78 11.53 -2.42
N GLN A 31 -3.55 11.83 -2.02
CA GLN A 31 -2.51 12.29 -2.95
C GLN A 31 -1.90 11.12 -3.75
N ASP A 32 -1.59 10.03 -3.07
CA ASP A 32 -0.84 8.91 -3.61
C ASP A 32 -1.77 7.86 -4.23
N LEU A 33 -3.00 7.65 -3.74
CA LEU A 33 -3.86 6.55 -4.18
C LEU A 33 -5.22 6.98 -4.77
N SER A 34 -5.51 8.27 -4.91
CA SER A 34 -6.78 8.73 -5.54
C SER A 34 -6.94 8.33 -7.01
N HIS A 35 -5.84 8.02 -7.70
CA HIS A 35 -5.84 7.52 -9.07
C HIS A 35 -6.21 6.03 -9.19
N LEU A 36 -6.17 5.30 -8.08
CA LEU A 36 -6.68 3.93 -8.01
C LEU A 36 -8.16 4.03 -7.64
N ASP A 37 -9.03 3.33 -8.38
CA ASP A 37 -10.47 3.37 -8.19
C ASP A 37 -10.81 2.83 -6.78
N PHE A 38 -10.97 3.75 -5.84
CA PHE A 38 -11.08 3.50 -4.42
C PHE A 38 -12.55 3.35 -4.03
N SER A 39 -12.93 2.16 -3.58
CA SER A 39 -14.19 2.00 -2.87
C SER A 39 -13.97 2.39 -1.41
N SER A 40 -14.63 3.48 -0.98
CA SER A 40 -14.60 3.94 0.41
C SER A 40 -15.22 2.96 1.42
N PHE A 41 -15.90 1.92 0.94
CA PHE A 41 -16.32 0.79 1.75
C PHE A 41 -15.14 -0.20 1.90
N ASN A 42 -14.44 -0.13 3.04
CA ASN A 42 -13.48 -1.12 3.59
C ASN A 42 -11.97 -1.03 3.23
N ASP A 43 -11.44 0.11 2.77
CA ASP A 43 -10.01 0.22 2.37
C ASP A 43 -9.63 -0.75 1.24
N HIS A 44 -10.58 -1.19 0.41
CA HIS A 44 -10.34 -2.13 -0.69
C HIS A 44 -10.24 -1.38 -2.02
N TYR A 45 -9.24 -1.76 -2.82
CA TYR A 45 -9.02 -1.26 -4.17
C TYR A 45 -9.48 -2.33 -5.16
N HIS A 46 -10.23 -1.93 -6.20
CA HIS A 46 -10.62 -2.80 -7.32
C HIS A 46 -9.47 -3.07 -8.30
N HIS A 47 -8.25 -3.11 -7.78
CA HIS A 47 -7.03 -3.35 -8.51
C HIS A 47 -6.36 -4.60 -7.95
N SER A 48 -5.64 -5.30 -8.82
CA SER A 48 -4.79 -6.40 -8.39
C SER A 48 -3.72 -5.89 -7.43
N MET A 49 -3.30 -6.78 -6.53
CA MET A 49 -2.20 -6.49 -5.62
C MET A 49 -0.93 -6.05 -6.37
N ILE A 50 -0.70 -6.58 -7.57
CA ILE A 50 0.43 -6.23 -8.44
C ILE A 50 0.36 -4.77 -8.90
N GLU A 51 -0.81 -4.30 -9.35
CA GLU A 51 -0.99 -2.92 -9.80
C GLU A 51 -0.75 -1.92 -8.67
N VAL A 52 -1.31 -2.19 -7.49
CA VAL A 52 -1.12 -1.36 -6.30
C VAL A 52 0.35 -1.34 -5.86
N MET A 53 1.01 -2.50 -5.89
CA MET A 53 2.44 -2.61 -5.58
C MET A 53 3.32 -1.84 -6.57
N ASN A 54 3.02 -1.92 -7.88
CA ASN A 54 3.74 -1.18 -8.90
C ASN A 54 3.58 0.33 -8.70
N HIS A 55 2.35 0.77 -8.39
CA HIS A 55 2.06 2.17 -8.12
C HIS A 55 2.81 2.69 -6.89
N LEU A 56 2.75 1.96 -5.77
CA LEU A 56 3.52 2.29 -4.56
C LEU A 56 5.04 2.27 -4.82
N GLY A 57 5.52 1.33 -5.65
CA GLY A 57 6.91 1.30 -6.10
C GLY A 57 7.34 2.58 -6.82
N SER A 58 6.48 3.12 -7.70
CA SER A 58 6.73 4.39 -8.39
C SER A 58 6.80 5.60 -7.44
N LEU A 59 6.08 5.53 -6.32
CA LEU A 59 6.09 6.53 -5.25
C LEU A 59 7.30 6.40 -4.31
N GLY A 60 8.17 5.42 -4.54
CA GLY A 60 9.40 5.19 -3.77
C GLY A 60 9.26 4.23 -2.59
N TYR A 61 8.14 3.51 -2.49
CA TYR A 61 8.01 2.43 -1.51
C TYR A 61 8.83 1.20 -1.94
N LYS A 62 9.53 0.59 -1.00
CA LYS A 62 10.33 -0.63 -1.19
C LYS A 62 9.79 -1.74 -0.32
N ILE A 63 9.81 -2.98 -0.84
CA ILE A 63 9.40 -4.17 -0.10
C ILE A 63 10.40 -4.42 1.04
N VAL A 64 9.89 -4.60 2.25
CA VAL A 64 10.69 -4.93 3.43
C VAL A 64 10.37 -6.31 3.98
N SER A 65 9.17 -6.82 3.76
CA SER A 65 8.75 -8.15 4.18
C SER A 65 7.51 -8.61 3.40
N GLN A 66 7.29 -9.91 3.34
CA GLN A 66 6.10 -10.53 2.77
C GLN A 66 5.70 -11.75 3.61
N HIS A 67 4.39 -11.98 3.77
CA HIS A 67 3.85 -13.11 4.51
C HIS A 67 2.59 -13.65 3.84
N SER A 68 2.52 -14.98 3.68
CA SER A 68 1.34 -15.67 3.21
C SER A 68 0.46 -16.05 4.40
N ASN A 69 -0.77 -15.57 4.43
CA ASN A 69 -1.74 -15.84 5.48
C ASN A 69 -2.44 -17.19 5.27
N LYS A 70 -3.11 -17.68 6.32
CA LYS A 70 -3.82 -18.97 6.30
C LYS A 70 -5.07 -18.99 5.41
N ASP A 71 -5.60 -17.82 5.06
CA ASP A 71 -6.77 -17.62 4.21
C ASP A 71 -6.40 -17.38 2.74
N ASN A 72 -5.20 -17.83 2.32
CA ASN A 72 -4.60 -17.63 1.00
C ASN A 72 -4.26 -16.18 0.63
N THR A 73 -4.57 -15.20 1.48
CA THR A 73 -4.15 -13.82 1.23
C THR A 73 -2.65 -13.65 1.47
N GLN A 74 -2.04 -12.66 0.82
CA GLN A 74 -0.66 -12.26 1.08
C GLN A 74 -0.64 -10.85 1.67
N THR A 75 0.14 -10.66 2.72
CA THR A 75 0.46 -9.35 3.27
C THR A 75 1.89 -8.98 2.88
N ILE A 76 2.06 -7.82 2.23
CA ILE A 76 3.37 -7.24 1.92
C ILE A 76 3.54 -5.94 2.71
N TRP A 77 4.67 -5.82 3.40
CA TRP A 77 5.08 -4.60 4.07
C TRP A 77 6.03 -3.82 3.17
N LEU A 78 5.75 -2.52 3.07
CA LEU A 78 6.46 -1.57 2.25
C LEU A 78 6.96 -0.41 3.11
N GLN A 79 8.12 0.14 2.74
CA GLN A 79 8.74 1.28 3.41
C GLN A 79 9.17 2.34 2.41
N LYS A 80 8.84 3.61 2.68
CA LYS A 80 9.31 4.78 1.93
C LYS A 80 10.08 5.73 2.84
N GLU A 81 11.18 6.26 2.34
CA GLU A 81 11.91 7.35 3.00
C GLU A 81 11.16 8.66 2.86
N LEU A 82 10.85 9.31 3.98
CA LEU A 82 10.29 10.65 3.97
C LEU A 82 11.45 11.63 3.73
N LYS A 83 11.41 12.37 2.62
CA LYS A 83 12.36 13.45 2.40
C LYS A 83 12.09 14.52 3.45
N ASN A 84 13.05 14.78 4.34
CA ASN A 84 13.06 16.02 5.08
C ASN A 84 13.19 17.14 4.04
N SER A 85 12.15 17.94 3.87
CA SER A 85 12.28 19.25 3.26
C SER A 85 13.24 20.03 4.14
N GLY A 86 14.50 20.10 3.70
CA GLY A 86 15.56 20.86 4.37
C GLY A 86 15.25 22.35 4.37
#